data_AF-A0A369PU58-F1
#
_entry.id   AF-A0A369PU58-F1
#
_cell.length_a   1.000
_cell.length_b   1.000
_cell.length_c   1.000
_cell.angle_alpha   90.00
_cell.angle_beta   90.00
_cell.angle_gamma   90.00
#
_symmetry.space_group_name_H-M   'P 1'
#
loop_
_entity.id
_entity.type
_entity.pdbx_description
1 polymer ?
#
loop_
_entity_poly.entity_id
_entity_poly.type
_entity_poly.pdbx_seq_one_letter_code
_entity_poly.pdbx_strand_id
1 'polypeptide(L)'
;MFRFSEIPNRLSRITTAGKLIEEIDGLHFMAIIPVLAAVLVMVYGYRWDFELPSRLLFATSLFVFLYTAFKSILFNRLIRNRWITSIGGMCYTIYLIHLPISEFLIKITKNITIPGGYETNLFLQLLIFIPITLVISGIFFLLIEKPCMDKYWPRKLAQRLKRTNPNNL
;
A
#
# COMPACT_ATOMS: atom_id res chain seq x y z
N MET A 1 11.49 5.74 23.74
CA MET A 1 12.50 5.19 22.82
C MET A 1 11.76 4.45 21.70
N PHE A 2 11.63 5.06 20.52
CA PHE A 2 10.86 4.51 19.39
C PHE A 2 11.63 3.34 18.75
N ARG A 3 11.21 2.08 18.99
CA ARG A 3 11.75 0.91 18.27
C ARG A 3 11.08 0.81 16.91
N PHE A 4 11.83 1.07 15.83
CA PHE A 4 11.36 0.95 14.45
C PHE A 4 10.79 -0.45 14.11
N SER A 5 11.20 -1.50 14.84
CA SER A 5 10.69 -2.86 14.70
C SER A 5 9.24 -3.06 15.18
N GLU A 6 8.68 -2.16 15.99
CA GLU A 6 7.30 -2.26 16.49
C GLU A 6 6.26 -1.52 15.63
N ILE A 7 6.72 -0.64 14.74
CA ILE A 7 5.87 0.15 13.84
C ILE A 7 4.87 -0.74 13.09
N PRO A 8 5.26 -1.86 12.43
CA PRO A 8 4.31 -2.68 11.69
C PRO A 8 3.30 -3.42 12.60
N ASN A 9 3.65 -3.70 13.86
CA ASN A 9 2.71 -4.31 14.82
C ASN A 9 1.64 -3.34 15.32
N ARG A 10 1.99 -2.05 15.41
CA ARG A 10 1.04 -0.98 15.79
C ARG A 10 0.11 -0.61 14.64
N LEU A 11 0.57 -0.84 13.41
CA LEU A 11 -0.12 -0.49 12.18
C LEU A 11 -1.01 -1.62 11.62
N SER A 12 -0.81 -2.87 12.05
CA SER A 12 -1.70 -3.97 11.69
C SER A 12 -3.04 -3.89 12.43
N ARG A 13 -4.17 -3.99 11.70
CA ARG A 13 -5.49 -4.27 12.28
C ARG A 13 -5.46 -5.64 12.97
N ILE A 14 -6.16 -5.75 14.10
CA ILE A 14 -6.42 -7.03 14.77
C ILE A 14 -7.43 -7.78 13.89
N THR A 15 -6.96 -8.75 13.10
CA THR A 15 -7.83 -9.64 12.31
C THR A 15 -8.02 -10.95 13.07
N THR A 16 -9.24 -11.49 13.04
CA THR A 16 -9.66 -12.73 13.72
C THR A 16 -9.03 -14.01 13.12
N ALA A 17 -8.21 -13.91 12.08
CA ALA A 17 -7.69 -15.06 11.35
C ALA A 17 -6.37 -15.59 11.96
N GLY A 18 -6.48 -16.20 13.14
CA GLY A 18 -5.42 -16.99 13.76
C GLY A 18 -5.45 -18.44 13.27
N LYS A 19 -4.99 -18.73 12.05
CA LYS A 19 -4.41 -20.03 11.70
C LYS A 19 -3.73 -19.95 10.33
N LEU A 20 -2.41 -19.86 10.34
CA LEU A 20 -1.60 -19.99 9.13
C LEU A 20 -1.28 -21.47 8.96
N ILE A 21 -1.94 -22.13 8.02
CA ILE A 21 -1.63 -23.51 7.66
C ILE A 21 -0.38 -23.45 6.78
N GLU A 22 0.78 -23.71 7.38
CA GLU A 22 2.02 -23.97 6.65
C GLU A 22 2.10 -25.47 6.40
N GLU A 23 1.52 -25.95 5.31
CA GLU A 23 1.91 -27.25 4.79
C GLU A 23 1.63 -27.38 3.29
N ILE A 24 2.52 -28.13 2.62
CA ILE A 24 2.50 -28.63 1.24
C ILE A 24 3.39 -27.85 0.24
N ASP A 25 4.65 -28.29 0.26
CA ASP A 25 5.39 -28.95 -0.83
C ASP A 25 5.86 -28.21 -2.09
N GLY A 26 7.19 -28.30 -2.31
CA GLY A 26 7.90 -28.78 -3.53
C GLY A 26 7.65 -28.14 -4.91
N LEU A 27 6.45 -27.65 -5.19
CA LEU A 27 5.97 -27.15 -6.48
C LEU A 27 6.15 -25.62 -6.62
N HIS A 28 7.01 -25.03 -5.80
CA HIS A 28 7.17 -23.58 -5.66
C HIS A 28 7.96 -22.93 -6.79
N PHE A 29 8.77 -23.70 -7.54
CA PHE A 29 9.55 -23.19 -8.67
C PHE A 29 8.73 -23.09 -9.97
N MET A 30 7.75 -23.99 -10.16
CA MET A 30 6.92 -24.02 -11.37
C MET A 30 5.93 -22.86 -11.46
N ALA A 31 5.63 -22.16 -10.37
CA ALA A 31 4.72 -21.01 -10.37
C ALA A 31 5.41 -19.69 -10.78
N ILE A 32 6.73 -19.61 -10.73
CA ILE A 32 7.49 -18.40 -11.08
C ILE A 32 7.56 -18.23 -12.60
N ILE A 33 7.78 -19.34 -13.31
CA ILE A 33 7.92 -19.38 -14.76
C ILE A 33 6.67 -18.83 -15.49
N PRO A 34 5.43 -19.26 -15.20
CA PRO A 34 4.25 -18.74 -15.88
C PRO A 34 3.92 -17.31 -15.50
N VAL A 35 4.22 -16.86 -14.28
CA VAL A 35 4.04 -15.44 -13.88
C VAL A 35 5.01 -14.57 -14.68
N LEU A 36 6.28 -14.96 -14.76
CA LEU A 36 7.30 -14.21 -15.47
C LEU A 36 7.06 -14.22 -16.99
N ALA A 37 6.64 -15.36 -17.54
CA ALA A 37 6.22 -15.49 -18.93
C ALA A 37 4.99 -14.61 -19.23
N ALA A 38 3.97 -14.61 -18.36
CA ALA A 38 2.78 -13.77 -18.53
C ALA A 38 3.13 -12.27 -18.50
N VAL A 39 4.01 -11.85 -17.57
CA VAL A 39 4.49 -10.46 -17.50
C VAL A 39 5.28 -10.08 -18.76
N LEU A 40 6.19 -10.94 -19.23
CA LEU A 40 6.94 -10.70 -20.46
C LEU A 40 5.98 -10.58 -21.65
N VAL A 41 5.05 -11.52 -21.79
CA VAL A 41 4.01 -11.50 -22.82
C VAL A 41 3.15 -10.25 -22.74
N MET A 42 2.83 -9.78 -21.53
CA MET A 42 2.07 -8.55 -21.31
C MET A 42 2.87 -7.32 -21.78
N VAL A 43 4.17 -7.27 -21.49
CA VAL A 43 5.07 -6.17 -21.92
C VAL A 43 5.28 -6.18 -23.44
N TYR A 44 5.45 -7.35 -24.05
CA TYR A 44 5.61 -7.48 -25.51
C TYR A 44 4.29 -7.23 -26.25
N GLY A 45 3.16 -7.72 -25.73
CA GLY A 45 1.83 -7.48 -26.30
C GLY A 45 1.34 -6.03 -26.13
N TYR A 46 1.90 -5.29 -25.17
CA TYR A 46 1.65 -3.86 -25.02
C TYR A 46 2.30 -3.03 -26.14
N ARG A 47 3.25 -3.59 -26.91
CA ARG A 47 3.78 -2.97 -28.13
C ARG A 47 2.75 -3.05 -29.27
N TRP A 48 1.70 -2.24 -29.15
CA TRP A 48 1.25 -1.30 -30.17
C TRP A 48 0.96 -1.80 -31.60
N ASP A 49 0.25 -2.92 -31.75
CA ASP A 49 -0.49 -3.21 -33.00
C ASP A 49 -1.97 -3.51 -32.67
N PHE A 50 -2.89 -2.79 -33.32
CA PHE A 50 -4.34 -2.83 -33.04
C PHE A 50 -5.05 -4.10 -33.55
N GLU A 51 -4.30 -5.15 -33.84
CA GLU A 51 -4.85 -6.40 -34.34
C GLU A 51 -5.58 -7.19 -33.23
N LEU A 52 -6.69 -7.83 -33.57
CA LEU A 52 -7.41 -8.75 -32.67
C LEU A 52 -6.52 -9.77 -31.95
N PRO A 53 -5.50 -10.41 -32.59
CA PRO A 53 -4.60 -11.34 -31.90
C PRO A 53 -3.85 -10.74 -30.71
N SER A 54 -3.30 -9.52 -30.81
CA SER A 54 -2.54 -8.90 -29.72
C SER A 54 -3.42 -8.63 -28.49
N ARG A 55 -4.68 -8.24 -28.71
CA ARG A 55 -5.68 -8.01 -27.65
C ARG A 55 -6.07 -9.31 -26.93
N LEU A 56 -6.32 -10.39 -27.68
CA LEU A 56 -6.64 -11.69 -27.09
C LEU A 56 -5.46 -12.27 -26.32
N LEU A 57 -4.25 -12.09 -26.84
CA LEU A 57 -3.02 -12.53 -26.20
C LEU A 57 -2.76 -11.77 -24.89
N PHE A 58 -2.97 -10.45 -24.88
CA PHE A 58 -2.89 -9.65 -23.65
C PHE A 58 -3.95 -10.07 -22.62
N ALA A 59 -5.21 -10.24 -23.04
CA ALA A 59 -6.31 -10.61 -22.14
C ALA A 59 -6.12 -12.00 -21.52
N THR A 60 -5.72 -12.99 -22.32
CA THR A 60 -5.44 -14.35 -21.83
C THR A 60 -4.22 -14.37 -20.91
N SER A 61 -3.17 -13.62 -21.24
CA SER A 61 -1.98 -13.47 -20.39
C SER A 61 -2.33 -12.84 -19.04
N LEU A 62 -3.19 -11.82 -19.02
CA LEU A 62 -3.67 -11.20 -17.78
C LEU A 62 -4.48 -12.19 -16.93
N PHE A 63 -5.33 -13.02 -17.55
CA PHE A 63 -6.09 -14.05 -16.84
C PHE A 63 -5.17 -15.11 -16.21
N VAL A 64 -4.17 -15.59 -16.96
CA VAL A 64 -3.14 -16.53 -16.47
C VAL A 64 -2.32 -15.88 -15.35
N PHE A 65 -1.93 -14.62 -15.50
CA PHE A 65 -1.19 -13.87 -14.48
C PHE A 65 -2.00 -13.78 -13.18
N LEU A 66 -3.28 -13.38 -13.24
CA LEU A 66 -4.13 -13.31 -12.06
C LEU A 66 -4.31 -14.67 -11.41
N TYR A 67 -4.63 -15.71 -12.19
CA TYR A 67 -4.83 -17.06 -11.67
C TYR A 67 -3.56 -17.60 -10.97
N THR A 68 -2.39 -17.41 -11.60
CA THR A 68 -1.11 -17.86 -11.05
C THR A 68 -0.66 -17.01 -9.87
N ALA A 69 -0.93 -15.69 -9.87
CA ALA A 69 -0.66 -14.81 -8.75
C ALA A 69 -1.42 -15.24 -7.49
N PHE A 70 -2.71 -15.58 -7.59
CA PHE A 70 -3.50 -16.06 -6.44
C PHE A 70 -3.07 -17.43 -5.93
N LYS A 71 -2.57 -18.31 -6.81
CA LYS A 71 -2.11 -19.66 -6.43
C LYS A 71 -0.66 -19.71 -5.95
N SER A 72 0.16 -18.72 -6.31
CA SER A 72 1.60 -18.73 -6.03
C SER A 72 1.92 -18.47 -4.56
N ILE A 73 2.64 -19.39 -3.91
CA ILE A 73 3.07 -19.25 -2.51
C ILE A 73 3.96 -18.02 -2.30
N LEU A 74 4.83 -17.70 -3.27
CA LEU A 74 5.81 -16.63 -3.14
C LEU A 74 5.13 -15.27 -3.18
N PHE A 75 4.16 -15.12 -4.09
CA PHE A 75 3.33 -13.94 -4.18
C PHE A 75 2.45 -13.78 -2.93
N ASN A 76 1.87 -14.88 -2.44
CA ASN A 76 1.12 -14.86 -1.20
C ASN A 76 2.01 -14.51 0.01
N ARG A 77 3.25 -15.02 0.06
CA ARG A 77 4.25 -14.68 1.09
C ARG A 77 4.67 -13.21 1.03
N LEU A 78 4.81 -12.66 -0.18
CA LEU A 78 5.10 -11.24 -0.40
C LEU A 78 3.94 -10.36 0.09
N ILE A 79 2.71 -10.66 -0.30
CA ILE A 79 1.52 -9.89 0.12
C ILE A 79 1.26 -10.02 1.63
N ARG A 80 1.53 -11.21 2.19
CA ARG A 80 1.46 -11.48 3.64
C ARG A 80 2.60 -10.83 4.42
N ASN A 81 3.55 -10.15 3.77
CA ASN A 81 4.55 -9.36 4.47
C ASN A 81 3.84 -8.26 5.27
N ARG A 82 4.14 -8.17 6.57
CA ARG A 82 3.46 -7.28 7.52
C ARG A 82 3.47 -5.82 7.06
N TRP A 83 4.51 -5.37 6.36
CA TRP A 83 4.57 -4.02 5.76
C TRP A 83 3.50 -3.81 4.70
N ILE A 84 3.41 -4.72 3.73
CA ILE A 84 2.43 -4.64 2.63
C ILE A 84 1.01 -4.76 3.18
N THR A 85 0.77 -5.69 4.11
CA THR A 85 -0.53 -5.86 4.74
C THR A 85 -0.93 -4.64 5.60
N SER A 86 0.05 -3.98 6.24
CA SER A 86 -0.20 -2.75 7.01
C SER A 86 -0.54 -1.56 6.09
N ILE A 87 0.18 -1.38 4.99
CA ILE A 87 -0.10 -0.33 4.00
C ILE A 87 -1.48 -0.56 3.37
N GLY A 88 -1.80 -1.81 3.01
CA GLY A 88 -3.13 -2.18 2.51
C GLY A 88 -4.25 -1.92 3.53
N GLY A 89 -3.99 -2.10 4.82
CA GLY A 89 -4.94 -1.78 5.89
C GLY A 89 -5.20 -0.28 6.08
N MET A 90 -4.31 0.59 5.61
CA MET A 90 -4.43 2.06 5.66
C MET A 90 -4.86 2.67 4.32
N CYS A 91 -5.19 1.85 3.33
CA CYS A 91 -5.46 2.31 1.97
C CYS A 91 -6.46 3.47 1.91
N TYR A 92 -7.45 3.46 2.81
CA TYR A 92 -8.43 4.53 2.95
C TYR A 92 -7.79 5.86 3.38
N THR A 93 -7.00 5.86 4.46
CA THR A 93 -6.28 7.06 4.92
C THR A 93 -5.32 7.56 3.83
N ILE A 94 -4.58 6.65 3.17
CA ILE A 94 -3.67 7.03 2.07
C ILE A 94 -4.46 7.72 0.95
N TYR A 95 -5.62 7.18 0.57
CA TYR A 95 -6.48 7.77 -0.45
C TYR A 95 -6.98 9.17 -0.07
N LEU A 96 -7.37 9.41 1.19
CA LEU A 96 -7.84 10.73 1.60
C LEU A 96 -6.73 11.80 1.60
N ILE A 97 -5.51 11.43 1.98
CA ILE A 97 -4.46 12.41 2.28
C ILE A 97 -3.49 12.60 1.11
N HIS A 98 -3.33 11.62 0.21
CA HIS A 98 -2.39 11.77 -0.90
C HIS A 98 -2.71 12.96 -1.84
N LEU A 99 -3.98 13.32 -2.00
CA LEU A 99 -4.40 14.48 -2.81
C LEU A 99 -3.97 15.82 -2.20
N PRO A 100 -4.35 16.19 -0.96
CA PRO A 100 -3.91 17.46 -0.37
C PRO A 100 -2.38 17.52 -0.19
N ILE A 101 -1.72 16.38 0.08
CA ILE A 101 -0.26 16.30 0.13
C ILE A 101 0.37 16.59 -1.22
N SER A 102 -0.19 16.06 -2.31
CA SER A 102 0.37 16.26 -3.65
C SER A 102 0.27 17.72 -4.08
N GLU A 103 -0.87 18.37 -3.85
CA GLU A 103 -1.04 19.80 -4.13
C GLU A 103 -0.05 20.66 -3.33
N PHE A 104 0.15 20.34 -2.05
CA PHE A 104 1.11 21.03 -1.20
C PHE A 104 2.55 20.84 -1.67
N LEU A 105 2.95 19.59 -1.98
CA LEU A 105 4.29 19.27 -2.46
C LEU A 105 4.57 19.88 -3.84
N ILE A 106 3.62 19.87 -4.76
CA ILE A 106 3.78 20.51 -6.08
C ILE A 106 4.01 22.01 -5.90
N LYS A 107 3.28 22.67 -4.99
CA LYS A 107 3.45 24.11 -4.74
C LYS A 107 4.85 24.46 -4.22
N ILE A 108 5.45 23.59 -3.40
CA ILE A 108 6.81 23.77 -2.87
C ILE A 108 7.86 23.43 -3.93
N THR A 109 7.71 22.27 -4.58
CA THR A 109 8.69 21.71 -5.51
C THR A 109 8.72 22.44 -6.85
N LYS A 110 7.63 23.09 -7.27
CA LYS A 110 7.58 23.87 -8.54
C LYS A 110 8.66 24.95 -8.61
N ASN A 111 9.08 25.50 -7.47
CA ASN A 111 10.14 26.52 -7.41
C ASN A 111 11.55 25.91 -7.34
N ILE A 112 11.67 24.60 -7.13
CA ILE A 112 12.93 23.87 -7.01
C ILE A 112 13.08 23.03 -8.29
N THR A 113 13.28 23.70 -9.42
CA THR A 113 13.66 23.01 -10.66
C THR A 113 15.17 22.86 -10.68
N ILE A 114 15.65 21.62 -10.59
CA ILE A 114 17.08 21.33 -10.76
C ILE A 114 17.38 21.43 -12.26
N PRO A 115 18.51 22.05 -12.67
CA PRO A 115 18.98 22.01 -14.05
C PRO A 115 19.45 20.58 -14.39
N GLY A 116 18.48 19.74 -14.71
CA GLY A 116 18.56 18.37 -15.18
C GLY A 116 17.22 18.08 -15.86
N GLY A 117 17.20 17.28 -16.91
CA GLY A 117 15.99 17.08 -17.73
C GLY A 117 14.74 16.71 -16.93
N TYR A 118 13.58 16.79 -17.59
CA TYR A 118 12.25 16.49 -17.01
C TYR A 118 12.24 15.17 -16.21
N GLU A 119 12.88 14.12 -16.73
CA GLU A 119 12.99 12.81 -16.10
C GLU A 119 13.67 12.84 -14.72
N THR A 120 14.73 13.63 -14.57
CA THR A 120 15.47 13.75 -13.30
C THR A 120 14.63 14.45 -12.25
N ASN A 121 13.93 15.51 -12.64
CA ASN A 121 13.01 16.23 -11.76
C ASN A 121 11.81 15.36 -11.36
N LEU A 122 11.25 14.58 -12.29
CA LEU A 122 10.14 13.66 -12.02
C LEU A 122 10.55 12.54 -11.06
N PHE A 123 11.70 11.91 -11.29
CA PHE A 123 12.19 10.84 -10.42
C PHE A 123 12.46 11.35 -9.00
N LEU A 124 13.10 12.51 -8.88
CA LEU A 124 13.35 13.15 -7.59
C LEU A 124 12.05 13.51 -6.87
N GLN A 125 11.07 14.07 -7.59
CA GLN A 125 9.76 14.41 -7.04
C GLN A 125 9.00 13.15 -6.59
N LEU A 126 9.04 12.06 -7.35
CA LEU A 126 8.41 10.79 -6.99
C LEU A 126 9.07 10.16 -5.75
N LEU A 127 10.41 10.18 -5.72
CA LEU A 127 11.21 9.66 -4.61
C LEU A 127 10.93 10.40 -3.30
N ILE A 128 10.61 11.69 -3.36
CA ILE A 128 10.22 12.50 -2.21
C ILE A 128 8.74 12.29 -1.85
N PHE A 129 7.86 12.26 -2.85
CA PHE A 129 6.41 12.19 -2.68
C PHE A 129 5.95 10.89 -2.00
N ILE A 130 6.44 9.73 -2.46
CA ILE A 130 6.03 8.41 -1.95
C ILE A 130 6.31 8.26 -0.44
N PRO A 131 7.55 8.46 0.06
CA PRO A 131 7.83 8.27 1.49
C PRO A 131 7.10 9.30 2.35
N ILE A 132 7.00 10.56 1.92
CA ILE A 132 6.27 11.59 2.67
C ILE A 132 4.80 11.20 2.81
N THR A 133 4.17 10.78 1.70
CA THR A 133 2.76 10.37 1.72
C THR A 133 2.54 9.18 2.64
N LEU A 134 3.40 8.16 2.61
CA LEU A 134 3.31 6.99 3.49
C LEU A 134 3.50 7.35 4.97
N VAL A 135 4.46 8.22 5.30
CA VAL A 135 4.73 8.64 6.68
C VAL A 135 3.56 9.45 7.24
N ILE A 136 3.07 10.44 6.51
CA ILE A 136 1.95 11.29 6.97
C ILE A 136 0.67 10.46 7.09
N SER A 137 0.39 9.59 6.11
CA SER A 137 -0.76 8.69 6.16
C SER A 137 -0.68 7.74 7.35
N GLY A 138 0.50 7.21 7.67
CA GLY A 138 0.71 6.36 8.85
C GLY A 138 0.45 7.08 10.17
N ILE A 139 0.87 8.35 10.29
CA ILE A 139 0.61 9.19 11.47
C ILE A 139 -0.89 9.46 11.61
N PHE A 140 -1.56 9.87 10.53
CA PHE A 140 -2.99 10.14 10.55
C PHE A 140 -3.81 8.89 10.88
N PHE A 141 -3.45 7.75 10.29
CA PHE A 141 -4.10 6.48 10.59
C PHE A 141 -4.01 6.15 12.09
N LEU A 142 -2.83 6.33 12.69
CA LEU A 142 -2.63 6.00 14.10
C LEU A 142 -3.38 6.96 15.04
N LEU A 143 -3.45 8.25 14.69
CA LEU A 143 -4.06 9.29 15.53
C LEU A 143 -5.58 9.43 15.35
N ILE A 144 -6.11 9.11 14.17
CA ILE A 144 -7.51 9.39 13.82
C ILE A 144 -8.25 8.10 13.47
N GLU A 145 -7.79 7.35 12.46
CA GLU A 145 -8.54 6.18 11.99
C GLU A 145 -8.58 5.08 13.06
N LYS A 146 -7.45 4.77 13.68
CA LYS A 146 -7.32 3.73 14.70
C LYS A 146 -8.18 3.97 15.95
N PRO A 147 -8.22 5.16 16.58
CA PRO A 147 -9.11 5.41 17.71
C PRO A 147 -10.59 5.47 17.32
N CYS A 148 -10.93 5.99 16.13
CA CYS A 148 -12.32 6.01 15.64
C CYS A 148 -12.89 4.62 15.32
N MET A 149 -12.03 3.59 15.21
CA MET A 149 -12.44 2.22 14.94
C MET A 149 -13.04 1.49 16.17
N ASP A 150 -12.86 2.03 17.38
CA ASP A 150 -13.53 1.52 18.58
C ASP A 150 -14.98 2.00 18.61
N LYS A 151 -15.96 1.08 18.60
CA LYS A 151 -17.40 1.43 18.60
C LYS A 151 -17.80 2.37 19.75
N TYR A 152 -17.07 2.37 20.86
CA TYR A 152 -17.33 3.22 22.03
C TYR A 152 -16.40 4.44 22.12
N TRP A 153 -15.63 4.75 21.07
CA TRP A 153 -14.72 5.90 21.02
C TRP A 153 -15.35 7.25 21.42
N PRO A 154 -16.60 7.60 21.02
CA PRO A 154 -17.15 8.93 21.32
C PRO A 154 -17.37 9.08 22.82
N ARG A 155 -17.80 8.00 23.48
CA ARG A 155 -18.07 7.96 24.92
C ARG A 155 -16.78 8.10 25.73
N LYS A 156 -15.69 7.46 25.28
CA LYS A 156 -14.36 7.58 25.88
C LYS A 156 -13.78 8.99 25.73
N LEU A 157 -13.97 9.62 24.57
CA LEU A 157 -13.52 10.99 24.34
C LEU A 157 -14.29 11.98 25.22
N ALA A 158 -15.62 11.87 25.27
CA ALA A 158 -16.48 12.71 26.12
C ALA A 158 -16.11 12.58 27.61
N GLN A 159 -15.78 11.38 28.08
CA GLN A 159 -15.31 11.16 29.45
C GLN A 159 -13.93 11.79 29.72
N ARG A 160 -13.00 11.73 28.75
CA ARG A 160 -11.68 12.37 28.89
C ARG A 160 -11.80 13.89 28.93
N LEU A 161 -12.62 14.48 28.06
CA LEU A 161 -12.88 15.93 28.03
C LEU A 161 -13.54 16.42 29.32
N LYS A 162 -14.50 15.67 29.88
CA LYS A 162 -15.10 15.98 31.19
C LYS A 162 -14.10 15.91 32.35
N ARG A 163 -13.15 14.98 32.29
CA ARG A 163 -12.10 14.82 33.33
C ARG A 163 -11.02 15.90 33.27
N THR A 164 -10.79 16.51 32.11
CA THR A 164 -9.88 17.65 31.94
C THR A 164 -10.53 19.02 32.18
N ASN A 165 -11.84 19.08 32.42
CA ASN A 165 -12.50 20.35 32.76
C ASN A 165 -12.14 20.73 34.22
N PRO A 166 -11.41 21.83 34.47
CA PRO A 166 -10.98 22.22 35.82
C PRO A 166 -12.13 22.69 36.73
N ASN A 167 -13.35 22.81 36.21
CA ASN A 167 -14.51 23.33 36.95
C ASN A 167 -15.26 22.27 37.81
N ASN A 168 -14.63 21.12 38.08
CA ASN A 168 -15.19 20.05 38.93
C ASN A 168 -14.34 19.83 40.20
N LEU A 169 -13.90 20.91 40.84
CA LEU A 169 -13.44 20.95 42.23
C LEU A 169 -14.27 22.01 42.98
#